data_AF-A0A7H4LKZ8-F1
#
_entry.id   AF-A0A7H4LKZ8-F1
#
_cell.length_a   1.000
_cell.length_b   1.000
_cell.length_c   1.000
_cell.angle_alpha   90.00
_cell.angle_beta   90.00
_cell.angle_gamma   90.00
#
_symmetry.space_group_name_H-M   'P 1'
#
loop_
_entity.id
_entity.type
_entity.pdbx_description
1 polymer ?
#
loop_
_entity_poly.entity_id
_entity_poly.type
_entity_poly.pdbx_seq_one_letter_code
_entity_poly.pdbx_strand_id
1 'polypeptide(L)'
;MPVLKTSWAIEKHGSEVFTHEIFQDFQHELLADRDRCLVEMMAHDGEVKTVTIHDGYKKLRVVTYNTTTMVGSCTCKLFETHGIPCRHLIHVLRTTQLNELPKHYVLKRFRKDCKTEPVFDEDGILLEGNESSSIDLEIQKLASETFKKMEDLLVQAKQSQVSMQFLRDHIFALGEQLSTQVPAKKQTQTEEFEEFLGCSIPSEVHIHPPNDI
;
A
#
# COMPACT_ATOMS: atom_id res chain seq x y z
N MET A 1 -0.13 -8.48 -13.47
CA MET A 1 -1.17 -7.45 -13.23
C MET A 1 -2.48 -8.17 -12.93
N PRO A 2 -3.28 -7.76 -11.93
CA PRO A 2 -4.52 -8.45 -11.58
C PRO A 2 -5.53 -8.45 -12.73
N VAL A 3 -6.31 -9.52 -12.88
CA VAL A 3 -7.36 -9.62 -13.91
C VAL A 3 -8.60 -8.86 -13.44
N LEU A 4 -9.04 -7.87 -14.22
CA LEU A 4 -10.29 -7.15 -13.98
C LEU A 4 -11.49 -8.00 -14.39
N LYS A 5 -12.55 -7.98 -13.58
CA LYS A 5 -13.78 -8.77 -13.80
C LYS A 5 -14.95 -7.91 -14.29
N THR A 6 -14.79 -6.60 -14.30
CA THR A 6 -15.74 -5.63 -14.86
C THR A 6 -14.99 -4.60 -15.72
N SER A 7 -15.76 -3.78 -16.46
CA SER A 7 -15.23 -2.63 -17.20
C SER A 7 -15.25 -1.34 -16.35
N TRP A 8 -15.46 -1.43 -15.03
CA TRP A 8 -15.65 -0.25 -14.18
C TRP A 8 -14.34 0.42 -13.82
N ALA A 9 -14.29 1.74 -13.99
CA ALA A 9 -13.09 2.54 -13.70
C ALA A 9 -12.62 2.40 -12.24
N ILE A 10 -13.57 2.31 -11.30
CA ILE A 10 -13.25 2.14 -9.88
C ILE A 10 -12.54 0.80 -9.58
N GLU A 11 -12.84 -0.25 -10.34
CA GLU A 11 -12.12 -1.53 -10.25
C GLU A 11 -10.69 -1.38 -10.78
N LYS A 12 -10.54 -0.74 -11.94
CA LYS A 12 -9.23 -0.46 -12.53
C LYS A 12 -8.35 0.34 -11.56
N HIS A 13 -8.88 1.43 -11.00
CA HIS A 13 -8.16 2.24 -10.02
C HIS A 13 -7.79 1.42 -8.77
N GLY A 14 -8.72 0.61 -8.24
CA GLY A 14 -8.42 -0.32 -7.15
C GLY A 14 -7.24 -1.26 -7.47
N SER A 15 -7.18 -1.77 -8.71
CA SER A 15 -6.11 -2.66 -9.16
C SER A 15 -4.76 -1.98 -9.26
N GLU A 16 -4.72 -0.65 -9.40
CA GLU A 16 -3.51 0.14 -9.48
C GLU A 16 -2.97 0.45 -8.08
N VAL A 17 -3.85 0.81 -7.14
CA VAL A 17 -3.47 1.29 -5.81
C VAL A 17 -3.30 0.20 -4.74
N PHE A 18 -4.13 -0.85 -4.74
CA PHE A 18 -4.14 -1.86 -3.67
C PHE A 18 -3.10 -2.96 -3.87
N THR A 19 -2.55 -3.50 -2.78
CA THR A 19 -1.79 -4.76 -2.82
C THR A 19 -2.63 -5.89 -3.41
N HIS A 20 -1.99 -6.96 -3.86
CA HIS A 20 -2.68 -8.06 -4.54
C HIS A 20 -3.83 -8.66 -3.70
N GLU A 21 -3.59 -8.94 -2.41
CA GLU A 21 -4.59 -9.50 -1.50
C GLU A 21 -5.75 -8.54 -1.27
N ILE A 22 -5.46 -7.27 -0.98
CA ILE A 22 -6.50 -6.27 -0.74
C ILE A 22 -7.32 -5.98 -1.99
N PHE A 23 -6.67 -5.99 -3.16
CA PHE A 23 -7.40 -5.85 -4.42
C PHE A 23 -8.36 -7.02 -4.65
N GLN A 24 -7.97 -8.25 -4.30
CA GLN A 24 -8.89 -9.39 -4.40
C GLN A 24 -10.12 -9.16 -3.51
N ASP A 25 -9.93 -8.82 -2.23
CA ASP A 25 -11.04 -8.56 -1.31
C ASP A 25 -11.94 -7.42 -1.78
N PHE A 26 -11.35 -6.33 -2.26
CA PHE A 26 -12.08 -5.21 -2.86
C PHE A 26 -12.88 -5.66 -4.09
N GLN A 27 -12.29 -6.46 -4.98
CA GLN A 27 -12.95 -6.99 -6.17
C GLN A 27 -14.11 -7.94 -5.79
N HIS A 28 -13.98 -8.72 -4.71
CA HIS A 28 -15.07 -9.54 -4.20
C HIS A 28 -16.25 -8.68 -3.73
N GLU A 29 -16.01 -7.60 -2.99
CA GLU A 29 -17.07 -6.67 -2.58
C GLU A 29 -17.68 -5.92 -3.78
N LEU A 30 -16.88 -5.55 -4.77
CA LEU A 30 -17.35 -4.88 -6.00
C LEU A 30 -18.26 -5.78 -6.84
N LEU A 31 -17.93 -7.07 -6.96
CA LEU A 31 -18.81 -8.03 -7.63
C LEU A 31 -20.07 -8.31 -6.81
N ALA A 32 -19.95 -8.36 -5.48
CA ALA A 32 -21.10 -8.52 -4.62
C ALA A 32 -22.06 -7.32 -4.70
N ASP A 33 -21.55 -6.10 -4.90
CA ASP A 33 -22.37 -4.93 -5.25
C ASP A 33 -23.17 -5.21 -6.53
N ARG A 34 -22.47 -5.54 -7.62
CA ARG A 34 -23.06 -5.79 -8.94
C ARG A 34 -24.21 -6.81 -8.88
N ASP A 35 -23.99 -7.90 -8.17
CA ASP A 35 -24.86 -9.08 -8.24
C ASP A 35 -25.99 -9.05 -7.22
N ARG A 36 -25.87 -8.29 -6.11
CA ARG A 36 -26.79 -8.40 -4.97
C ARG A 36 -27.32 -7.08 -4.41
N CYS A 37 -26.67 -5.94 -4.62
CA CYS A 37 -27.10 -4.70 -4.00
C CYS A 37 -28.25 -4.04 -4.78
N LEU A 38 -29.40 -3.91 -4.12
CA LEU A 38 -30.61 -3.26 -4.62
C LEU A 38 -30.94 -2.06 -3.75
N VAL A 39 -31.16 -0.91 -4.37
CA VAL A 39 -31.57 0.29 -3.64
C VAL A 39 -33.05 0.21 -3.30
N GLU A 40 -33.37 0.34 -2.03
CA GLU A 40 -34.76 0.38 -1.54
C GLU A 40 -35.23 1.83 -1.33
N MET A 41 -34.37 2.68 -0.79
CA MET A 41 -34.69 4.09 -0.52
C MET A 41 -33.48 4.99 -0.74
N MET A 42 -33.72 6.18 -1.26
CA MET A 42 -32.76 7.27 -1.26
C MET A 42 -33.38 8.50 -0.60
N ALA A 43 -32.60 9.14 0.27
CA ALA A 43 -32.92 10.42 0.88
C ALA A 43 -31.74 11.38 0.70
N HIS A 44 -32.04 12.66 0.66
CA HIS A 44 -31.05 13.71 0.50
C HIS A 44 -31.39 14.85 1.46
N ASP A 45 -30.45 15.19 2.33
CA ASP A 45 -30.58 16.27 3.31
C ASP A 45 -29.32 17.14 3.25
N GLY A 46 -29.45 18.35 2.67
CA GLY A 46 -28.32 19.23 2.42
C GLY A 46 -27.24 18.55 1.57
N GLU A 47 -26.03 18.41 2.13
CA GLU A 47 -24.89 17.74 1.49
C GLU A 47 -24.83 16.23 1.77
N VAL A 48 -25.80 15.69 2.50
CA VAL A 48 -25.80 14.30 2.95
C VAL A 48 -26.79 13.48 2.15
N LYS A 49 -26.26 12.55 1.36
CA LYS A 49 -27.02 11.51 0.67
C LYS A 49 -27.09 10.25 1.54
N THR A 50 -28.29 9.80 1.84
CA THR A 50 -28.53 8.55 2.57
C THR A 50 -29.18 7.53 1.64
N VAL A 51 -28.60 6.34 1.54
CA VAL A 51 -29.07 5.26 0.67
C VAL A 51 -29.30 4.00 1.50
N THR A 52 -30.51 3.46 1.45
CA THR A 52 -30.87 2.18 2.05
C THR A 52 -30.79 1.10 0.99
N ILE A 53 -29.98 0.07 1.25
CA ILE A 53 -29.64 -1.00 0.32
C ILE A 53 -30.03 -2.34 0.93
N HIS A 54 -30.72 -3.15 0.11
CA HIS A 54 -30.96 -4.56 0.36
C HIS A 54 -29.92 -5.39 -0.41
N ASP A 55 -29.21 -6.30 0.25
CA ASP A 55 -28.09 -7.07 -0.33
C ASP A 55 -28.34 -8.59 -0.39
N GLY A 56 -29.62 -8.99 -0.31
CA GLY A 56 -30.06 -10.39 -0.29
C GLY A 56 -30.02 -11.03 1.11
N TYR A 57 -29.58 -10.31 2.14
CA TYR A 57 -29.68 -10.73 3.54
C TYR A 57 -30.89 -10.11 4.24
N LYS A 58 -31.24 -10.64 5.42
CA LYS A 58 -32.42 -10.19 6.19
C LYS A 58 -32.34 -8.74 6.70
N LYS A 59 -31.16 -8.11 6.73
CA LYS A 59 -30.95 -6.80 7.35
C LYS A 59 -30.57 -5.76 6.29
N LEU A 60 -31.39 -4.70 6.20
CA LEU A 60 -31.10 -3.54 5.37
C LEU A 60 -29.84 -2.81 5.84
N ARG A 61 -29.10 -2.29 4.87
CA ARG A 61 -27.87 -1.55 5.10
C ARG A 61 -28.04 -0.11 4.66
N VAL A 62 -27.80 0.80 5.59
CA VAL A 62 -27.82 2.24 5.32
C VAL A 62 -26.40 2.71 5.06
N VAL A 63 -26.24 3.49 4.00
CA VAL A 63 -25.02 4.23 3.65
C VAL A 63 -25.32 5.72 3.75
N THR A 64 -24.51 6.43 4.51
CA THR A 64 -24.57 7.89 4.60
C THR A 64 -23.32 8.44 3.92
N TYR A 65 -23.49 9.29 2.92
CA TYR A 65 -22.43 9.81 2.08
C TYR A 65 -22.56 11.34 1.98
N ASN A 66 -21.51 12.05 2.33
CA ASN A 66 -21.44 13.50 2.16
C ASN A 66 -20.89 13.82 0.75
N THR A 67 -21.67 14.53 -0.05
CA THR A 67 -21.37 14.83 -1.45
C THR A 67 -20.23 15.83 -1.63
N THR A 68 -19.97 16.67 -0.63
CA THR A 68 -18.93 17.71 -0.66
C THR A 68 -17.56 17.15 -0.29
N THR A 69 -17.49 16.40 0.81
CA THR A 69 -16.25 15.76 1.29
C THR A 69 -15.94 14.46 0.57
N MET A 70 -16.92 13.88 -0.13
CA MET A 70 -16.86 12.56 -0.77
C MET A 70 -16.63 11.42 0.22
N VAL A 71 -16.89 11.65 1.51
CA VAL A 71 -16.76 10.67 2.58
C VAL A 71 -18.11 10.06 2.90
N GLY A 72 -18.14 8.76 3.07
CA GLY A 72 -19.32 8.02 3.47
C GLY A 72 -19.01 6.91 4.44
N SER A 73 -20.06 6.43 5.11
CA SER A 73 -19.99 5.32 6.05
C SER A 73 -21.16 4.38 5.82
N CYS A 74 -20.97 3.11 6.13
CA CYS A 74 -22.01 2.10 6.03
C CYS A 74 -22.28 1.47 7.40
N THR A 75 -23.54 1.19 7.69
CA THR A 75 -23.97 0.44 8.87
C THR A 75 -23.42 -0.98 8.96
N CYS A 76 -22.83 -1.55 7.90
CA CYS A 76 -22.11 -2.82 7.98
C CYS A 76 -20.73 -2.73 8.62
N LYS A 77 -20.14 -1.52 8.71
CA LYS A 77 -18.86 -1.24 9.35
C LYS A 77 -17.65 -2.00 8.79
N LEU A 78 -17.72 -2.53 7.57
CA LEU A 78 -16.61 -3.27 6.97
C LEU A 78 -15.38 -2.39 6.77
N PHE A 79 -15.56 -1.14 6.32
CA PHE A 79 -14.44 -0.23 6.16
C PHE A 79 -13.80 0.13 7.50
N GLU A 80 -14.62 0.38 8.53
CA GLU A 80 -14.13 0.70 9.86
C GLU A 80 -13.42 -0.49 10.54
N THR A 81 -13.80 -1.72 10.22
CA THR A 81 -13.23 -2.94 10.85
C THR A 81 -12.08 -3.56 10.05
N HIS A 82 -12.18 -3.59 8.73
CA HIS A 82 -11.21 -4.25 7.84
C HIS A 82 -10.47 -3.25 6.94
N GLY A 83 -10.93 -2.00 6.84
CA GLY A 83 -10.31 -0.96 6.02
C GLY A 83 -10.59 -1.08 4.52
N ILE A 84 -11.55 -1.93 4.13
CA ILE A 84 -11.95 -2.15 2.74
C ILE A 84 -13.38 -1.64 2.53
N PRO A 85 -13.65 -0.85 1.48
CA PRO A 85 -15.01 -0.44 1.15
C PRO A 85 -15.93 -1.64 0.94
N CYS A 86 -17.03 -1.73 1.70
CA CYS A 86 -18.04 -2.76 1.46
C CYS A 86 -18.80 -2.52 0.15
N ARG A 87 -19.44 -3.59 -0.35
CA ARG A 87 -20.37 -3.57 -1.49
C ARG A 87 -21.38 -2.42 -1.46
N HIS A 88 -21.94 -2.11 -0.29
CA HIS A 88 -22.90 -1.01 -0.12
C HIS A 88 -22.28 0.36 -0.39
N LEU A 89 -21.06 0.57 0.12
CA LEU A 89 -20.35 1.82 -0.05
C LEU A 89 -19.86 1.95 -1.50
N ILE A 90 -19.34 0.86 -2.08
CA ILE A 90 -18.98 0.77 -3.50
C ILE A 90 -20.18 1.14 -4.39
N HIS A 91 -21.38 0.62 -4.07
CA HIS A 91 -22.61 0.97 -4.78
C HIS A 91 -22.84 2.49 -4.82
N VAL A 92 -22.73 3.15 -3.67
CA VAL A 92 -22.94 4.60 -3.58
C VAL A 92 -21.85 5.35 -4.35
N LEU A 93 -20.58 5.00 -4.18
CA LEU A 93 -19.46 5.66 -4.90
C LEU A 93 -19.61 5.53 -6.42
N ARG A 94 -19.99 4.34 -6.91
CA ARG A 94 -20.20 4.06 -8.33
C ARG A 94 -21.42 4.81 -8.88
N THR A 95 -22.53 4.84 -8.15
CA THR A 95 -23.74 5.57 -8.59
C THR A 95 -23.58 7.08 -8.50
N THR A 96 -22.63 7.60 -7.72
CA THR A 96 -22.18 8.99 -7.77
C THR A 96 -21.14 9.28 -8.86
N GLN A 97 -20.91 8.33 -9.78
CA GLN A 97 -20.00 8.45 -10.93
C GLN A 97 -18.54 8.70 -10.55
N LEU A 98 -18.10 8.18 -9.40
CA LEU A 98 -16.68 8.22 -9.04
C LEU A 98 -15.93 7.12 -9.80
N ASN A 99 -15.05 7.58 -10.69
CA ASN A 99 -14.17 6.71 -11.45
C ASN A 99 -12.98 6.21 -10.63
N GLU A 100 -12.63 6.93 -9.56
CA GLU A 100 -11.53 6.62 -8.66
C GLU A 100 -12.03 6.52 -7.22
N LEU A 101 -11.33 5.72 -6.42
CA LEU A 101 -11.59 5.63 -4.99
C LEU A 101 -11.08 6.92 -4.33
N PRO A 102 -11.92 7.64 -3.58
CA PRO A 102 -11.45 8.73 -2.74
C PRO A 102 -10.29 8.29 -1.84
N LYS A 103 -9.30 9.18 -1.67
CA LYS A 103 -8.05 8.88 -0.95
C LYS A 103 -8.27 8.33 0.46
N HIS A 104 -9.31 8.76 1.15
CA HIS A 104 -9.60 8.30 2.52
C HIS A 104 -9.98 6.81 2.59
N TYR A 105 -10.40 6.18 1.48
CA TYR A 105 -10.66 4.75 1.42
C TYR A 105 -9.44 3.91 1.04
N VAL A 106 -8.31 4.55 0.70
CA VAL A 106 -7.08 3.88 0.30
C VAL A 106 -6.07 4.01 1.44
N LEU A 107 -6.17 3.11 2.42
CA LEU A 107 -5.34 3.14 3.62
C LEU A 107 -3.87 2.80 3.31
N LYS A 108 -2.93 3.49 3.97
CA LYS A 108 -1.48 3.33 3.73
C LYS A 108 -1.01 1.88 3.76
N ARG A 109 -1.41 1.13 4.79
CA ARG A 109 -1.09 -0.30 4.96
C ARG A 109 -1.55 -1.22 3.80
N PHE A 110 -2.46 -0.75 2.97
CA PHE A 110 -3.06 -1.52 1.87
C PHE A 110 -2.59 -1.07 0.49
N ARG A 111 -1.80 0.00 0.42
CA ARG A 111 -1.24 0.47 -0.85
C ARG A 111 -0.05 -0.38 -1.26
N LYS A 112 0.15 -0.54 -2.58
CA LYS A 112 1.33 -1.25 -3.13
C LYS A 112 2.66 -0.59 -2.75
N ASP A 113 2.65 0.71 -2.53
CA ASP A 113 3.82 1.51 -2.13
C ASP A 113 3.97 1.61 -0.60
N CYS A 114 3.26 0.78 0.18
CA CYS A 114 3.43 0.74 1.64
C CYS A 114 4.86 0.37 2.06
N LYS A 115 5.58 -0.42 1.26
CA LYS A 115 6.98 -0.81 1.54
C LYS A 115 8.00 0.30 1.23
N THR A 116 7.60 1.34 0.52
CA THR A 116 8.52 2.42 0.11
C THR A 116 8.47 3.63 1.02
N GLU A 117 7.56 3.67 1.99
CA GLU A 117 7.47 4.78 2.93
C GLU A 117 7.86 4.35 4.34
N PRO A 118 8.98 4.87 4.89
CA PRO A 118 9.38 4.59 6.26
C PRO A 118 8.25 4.97 7.25
N VAL A 119 7.99 4.09 8.22
CA VAL A 119 7.05 4.34 9.32
C VAL A 119 7.86 4.65 10.55
N PHE A 120 7.73 5.85 11.08
CA PHE A 120 8.43 6.31 12.27
C PHE A 120 7.48 6.35 13.48
N ASP A 121 7.97 6.01 14.67
CA ASP A 121 7.27 6.27 15.93
C ASP A 121 7.40 7.75 16.37
N GLU A 122 6.80 8.10 17.52
CA GLU A 122 6.84 9.45 18.09
C GLU A 122 8.27 9.93 18.43
N ASP A 123 9.22 9.01 18.55
CA ASP A 123 10.64 9.28 18.82
C ASP A 123 11.49 9.28 17.54
N GLY A 124 10.88 9.06 16.37
CA GLY A 124 11.56 9.04 15.07
C GLY A 124 12.27 7.73 14.75
N ILE A 125 11.91 6.62 15.39
CA ILE A 125 12.46 5.28 15.15
C ILE A 125 11.63 4.56 14.09
N LEU A 126 12.32 3.98 13.10
CA LEU A 126 11.73 3.19 12.02
C LEU A 126 11.16 1.87 12.55
N LEU A 127 9.85 1.69 12.44
CA LEU A 127 9.16 0.45 12.77
C LEU A 127 9.26 -0.53 11.59
N GLU A 128 10.42 -1.16 11.40
CA GLU A 128 10.53 -2.31 10.51
C GLU A 128 10.10 -3.59 11.23
N GLY A 129 9.04 -4.22 10.71
CA GLY A 129 8.68 -5.58 11.07
C GLY A 129 9.60 -6.56 10.34
N ASN A 130 10.75 -6.86 10.94
CA ASN A 130 11.31 -8.22 11.10
C ASN A 130 12.65 -8.09 11.83
N GLU A 131 12.83 -8.85 12.92
CA GLU A 131 14.06 -8.86 13.70
C GLU A 131 15.25 -9.43 12.90
N SER A 132 16.31 -8.65 12.70
CA SER A 132 17.66 -9.22 12.52
C SER A 132 18.77 -8.26 12.97
N SER A 133 19.27 -8.54 14.18
CA SER A 133 20.60 -8.20 14.71
C SER A 133 20.91 -6.73 15.06
N SER A 134 21.61 -6.54 16.19
CA SER A 134 21.96 -5.22 16.73
C SER A 134 22.94 -4.39 15.87
N ILE A 135 23.40 -4.93 14.74
CA ILE A 135 24.26 -4.23 13.76
C ILE A 135 23.40 -3.28 12.91
N ASP A 136 22.12 -3.58 12.72
CA ASP A 136 21.23 -2.79 11.87
C ASP A 136 20.79 -1.48 12.54
N LEU A 137 20.65 -1.46 13.88
CA LEU A 137 20.21 -0.28 14.63
C LEU A 137 21.18 0.91 14.53
N GLU A 138 22.48 0.67 14.52
CA GLU A 138 23.49 1.74 14.40
C GLU A 138 23.54 2.31 12.98
N ILE A 139 23.48 1.44 11.96
CA ILE A 139 23.42 1.86 10.55
C ILE A 139 22.12 2.62 10.29
N GLN A 140 21.00 2.15 10.85
CA GLN A 140 19.69 2.78 10.73
C GLN A 140 19.67 4.15 11.42
N LYS A 141 20.26 4.27 12.62
CA LYS A 141 20.41 5.56 13.30
C LYS A 141 21.27 6.53 12.48
N LEU A 142 22.39 6.05 11.95
CA LEU A 142 23.27 6.85 11.11
C LEU A 142 22.56 7.30 9.82
N ALA A 143 21.75 6.42 9.22
CA ALA A 143 20.93 6.76 8.06
C ALA A 143 19.92 7.86 8.39
N SER A 144 19.17 7.74 9.49
CA SER A 144 18.19 8.74 9.95
C SER A 144 18.83 10.11 10.20
N GLU A 145 19.96 10.15 10.90
CA GLU A 145 20.71 11.40 11.14
C GLU A 145 21.19 12.03 9.83
N THR A 146 21.66 11.20 8.90
CA THR A 146 22.12 11.64 7.57
C THR A 146 20.97 12.19 6.73
N PHE A 147 19.82 11.53 6.70
CA PHE A 147 18.64 11.99 5.96
C PHE A 147 18.13 13.33 6.50
N LYS A 148 18.00 13.46 7.82
CA LYS A 148 17.59 14.71 8.45
C LYS A 148 18.55 15.86 8.09
N LYS A 149 19.85 15.60 8.15
CA LYS A 149 20.85 16.59 7.76
C LYS A 149 20.75 16.97 6.28
N MET A 150 20.49 16.00 5.40
CA MET A 150 20.30 16.24 3.98
C MET A 150 19.06 17.12 3.72
N GLU A 151 17.96 16.84 4.42
CA GLU A 151 16.74 17.65 4.34
C GLU A 151 16.99 19.09 4.80
N ASP A 152 17.69 19.30 5.92
CA ASP A 152 18.09 20.62 6.39
C ASP A 152 18.93 21.37 5.34
N LEU A 153 19.89 20.67 4.71
CA LEU A 153 20.74 21.24 3.66
C LEU A 153 19.94 21.60 2.41
N LEU A 154 18.97 20.78 2.00
CA LEU A 154 18.08 21.07 0.87
C LEU A 154 17.20 22.30 1.16
N VAL A 155 16.66 22.41 2.38
CA VAL A 155 15.84 23.56 2.80
C VAL A 155 16.64 24.85 2.84
N GLN A 156 17.92 24.78 3.19
CA GLN A 156 18.83 25.93 3.15
C GLN A 156 19.23 26.28 1.72
N ALA A 157 19.66 25.27 0.95
CA ALA A 157 20.19 25.47 -0.39
C ALA A 157 19.11 25.99 -1.36
N LYS A 158 17.84 25.55 -1.24
CA LYS A 158 16.75 25.96 -2.15
C LYS A 158 16.51 27.46 -2.23
N GLN A 159 17.04 28.22 -1.28
CA GLN A 159 16.93 29.68 -1.23
C GLN A 159 17.88 30.39 -2.22
N SER A 160 18.83 29.66 -2.82
CA SER A 160 19.80 30.20 -3.78
C SER A 160 20.16 29.18 -4.84
N GLN A 161 20.07 29.56 -6.11
CA GLN A 161 20.47 28.71 -7.23
C GLN A 161 21.95 28.28 -7.12
N VAL A 162 22.83 29.17 -6.65
CA VAL A 162 24.26 28.87 -6.46
C VAL A 162 24.46 27.82 -5.37
N SER A 163 23.75 27.95 -4.25
CA SER A 163 23.82 26.99 -3.15
C SER A 163 23.22 25.62 -3.51
N MET A 164 22.15 25.59 -4.30
CA MET A 164 21.60 24.34 -4.85
C MET A 164 22.57 23.65 -5.80
N GLN A 165 23.22 24.42 -6.69
CA GLN A 165 24.22 23.87 -7.61
C GLN A 165 25.38 23.26 -6.84
N PHE A 166 25.88 23.98 -5.83
CA PHE A 166 26.93 23.51 -4.93
C PHE A 166 26.54 22.21 -4.21
N LEU A 167 25.35 22.16 -3.59
CA LEU A 167 24.86 20.96 -2.90
C LEU A 167 24.75 19.77 -3.87
N ARG A 168 24.20 19.99 -5.07
CA ARG A 168 24.10 18.97 -6.11
C ARG A 168 25.46 18.40 -6.45
N ASP A 169 26.41 19.23 -6.84
CA ASP A 169 27.70 18.76 -7.36
C ASP A 169 28.48 17.96 -6.30
N HIS A 170 28.38 18.36 -5.03
CA HIS A 170 28.96 17.60 -3.92
C HIS A 170 28.25 16.25 -3.67
N ILE A 171 26.92 16.18 -3.77
CA ILE A 171 26.19 14.89 -3.63
C ILE A 171 26.56 13.92 -4.76
N PHE A 172 26.67 14.40 -6.00
CA PHE A 172 27.08 13.56 -7.13
C PHE A 172 28.50 13.01 -6.95
N ALA A 173 29.45 13.84 -6.52
CA ALA A 173 30.81 13.39 -6.23
C ALA A 173 30.87 12.37 -5.08
N LEU A 174 30.07 12.57 -4.01
CA LEU A 174 29.94 11.60 -2.92
C LEU A 174 29.36 10.26 -3.41
N GLY A 175 28.38 10.29 -4.30
CA GLY A 175 27.79 9.09 -4.89
C GLY A 175 28.81 8.26 -5.68
N GLU A 176 29.69 8.91 -6.44
CA GLU A 176 30.79 8.25 -7.14
C GLU A 176 31.77 7.60 -6.16
N GLN A 177 32.13 8.29 -5.07
CA GLN A 177 33.03 7.76 -4.04
C GLN A 177 32.43 6.56 -3.31
N LEU A 178 31.15 6.59 -2.96
CA LEU A 178 30.48 5.48 -2.28
C LEU A 178 30.37 4.23 -3.18
N SER A 179 30.14 4.42 -4.48
CA SER A 179 30.14 3.33 -5.46
C SER A 179 31.49 2.58 -5.53
N THR A 180 32.60 3.25 -5.21
CA THR A 180 33.92 2.59 -5.13
C THR A 180 34.18 1.85 -3.81
N GLN A 181 33.47 2.19 -2.73
CA GLN A 181 33.67 1.59 -1.40
C GLN A 181 32.74 0.39 -1.13
N VAL A 182 31.55 0.37 -1.74
CA VAL A 182 30.63 -0.76 -1.69
C VAL A 182 30.28 -1.14 -3.13
N PRO A 183 30.93 -2.16 -3.72
CA PRO A 183 30.57 -2.59 -5.07
C PRO A 183 29.12 -3.07 -5.07
N ALA A 184 28.33 -2.60 -6.03
CA ALA A 184 26.97 -3.08 -6.22
C ALA A 184 26.98 -4.61 -6.38
N LYS A 185 26.57 -5.35 -5.34
CA LYS A 185 26.29 -6.78 -5.45
C LYS A 185 25.11 -6.93 -6.39
N LYS A 186 25.36 -7.33 -7.64
CA LYS A 186 24.34 -8.00 -8.45
C LYS A 186 24.20 -9.40 -7.88
N GLN A 187 23.45 -9.56 -6.79
CA GLN A 187 23.07 -10.88 -6.33
C GLN A 187 22.06 -11.44 -7.32
N THR A 188 22.38 -12.63 -7.83
CA THR A 188 21.44 -13.42 -8.62
C THR A 188 20.36 -13.96 -7.69
N GLN A 189 19.16 -14.21 -8.25
CA GLN A 189 18.01 -14.68 -7.46
C GLN A 189 18.35 -15.97 -6.68
N THR A 190 19.23 -16.82 -7.22
CA THR A 190 19.73 -18.02 -6.55
C THR A 190 20.55 -17.71 -5.30
N GLU A 191 21.42 -16.69 -5.34
CA GLU A 191 22.24 -16.28 -4.20
C GLU A 191 21.39 -15.66 -3.08
N GLU A 192 20.32 -14.92 -3.41
CA GLU A 192 19.34 -14.45 -2.41
C GLU A 192 18.64 -15.62 -1.70
N PHE A 193 18.27 -16.67 -2.45
CA PHE A 193 17.61 -17.85 -1.87
C PHE A 193 18.58 -18.67 -0.99
N GLU A 194 19.83 -18.85 -1.41
CA GLU A 194 20.84 -19.59 -0.63
C GLU A 194 21.26 -18.85 0.63
N GLU A 195 21.37 -17.51 0.57
CA GLU A 195 21.66 -16.67 1.73
C GLU A 195 20.50 -16.69 2.73
N PHE A 196 19.26 -16.65 2.24
CA PHE A 196 18.06 -16.76 3.09
C PHE A 196 17.95 -18.14 3.77
N LEU A 197 18.27 -19.22 3.05
CA LEU A 197 18.16 -20.59 3.57
C LEU A 197 19.40 -21.01 4.39
N GLY A 198 20.50 -20.25 4.34
CA GLY A 198 21.78 -20.56 4.98
C GLY A 198 22.45 -21.83 4.42
N CYS A 199 22.02 -22.28 3.25
CA CYS A 199 22.38 -23.56 2.65
C CYS A 199 22.46 -23.37 1.13
N SER A 200 23.51 -23.88 0.50
CA SER A 200 23.61 -23.93 -0.96
C SER A 200 22.81 -25.09 -1.54
N ILE A 201 22.26 -24.89 -2.74
CA ILE A 201 21.51 -25.93 -3.45
C ILE A 201 22.51 -27.00 -3.91
N PRO A 202 22.35 -28.27 -3.49
CA PRO A 202 23.27 -29.35 -3.88
C PRO A 202 23.23 -29.57 -5.39
N SER A 203 24.41 -29.70 -6.01
CA SER A 203 24.54 -29.93 -7.45
C SER A 203 24.05 -31.32 -7.89
N GLU A 204 23.94 -32.25 -6.94
CA GLU A 204 23.61 -33.65 -7.19
C GLU A 204 22.64 -34.13 -6.10
N VAL A 205 21.51 -34.72 -6.53
CA VAL A 205 20.46 -35.23 -5.62
C VAL A 205 20.37 -36.74 -5.78
N HIS A 206 20.79 -37.49 -4.77
CA HIS A 206 20.62 -38.95 -4.74
C HIS A 206 19.26 -39.30 -4.15
N ILE A 207 18.33 -39.72 -5.01
CA ILE A 207 17.00 -40.18 -4.61
C ILE A 207 17.08 -41.70 -4.35
N HIS A 208 16.94 -42.10 -3.10
CA HIS A 208 16.80 -43.51 -2.74
C HIS A 208 15.33 -43.93 -2.79
N PRO A 209 15.01 -45.12 -3.34
CA PRO A 209 13.66 -45.64 -3.30
C PRO A 209 13.21 -45.91 -1.85
N PRO A 210 11.90 -45.86 -1.55
CA PRO A 210 11.39 -46.14 -0.21
C PRO A 210 11.78 -47.56 0.21
N ASN A 211 12.36 -47.70 1.42
CA ASN A 211 12.54 -49.01 2.04
C ASN A 211 11.18 -49.47 2.56
N ASP A 212 10.61 -50.50 1.94
CA ASP A 212 9.47 -51.23 2.50
C ASP A 212 9.97 -52.05 3.71
N ILE A 213 9.77 -51.52 4.92
CA ILE A 213 9.80 -52.27 6.19
C ILE A 213 8.43 -52.16 6.84
#